data_AF-A0A5E4IPP4-F1
#
_entry.id   AF-A0A5E4IPP4-F1
#
_cell.length_a   1.000
_cell.length_b   1.000
_cell.length_c   1.000
_cell.angle_alpha   90.00
_cell.angle_beta   90.00
_cell.angle_gamma   90.00
#
_symmetry.space_group_name_H-M   'P 1'
#
loop_
_entity.id
_entity.type
_entity.pdbx_description
1 polymer ?
#
loop_
_entity_poly.entity_id
_entity_poly.type
_entity_poly.pdbx_seq_one_letter_code
_entity_poly.pdbx_strand_id
1 'polypeptide(L)'
;MSDDEISFAAKVGDWISIKKMSVYPNTTQPEVAGILAGIMATLTRKSFQYAQVDADAVDAIAARVTKGKRKGYKNIVDIFSAMKQGEIQSELEKCVVKPELRNVAESFFLRRVLENLGYSVDVNVDDIMSAYPELKIPKPKGNFGGKKKKKPE
;
A
#
# COMPACT_ATOMS: atom_id res chain seq x y z
N MET A 1 -28.07 13.42 -18.77
CA MET A 1 -27.63 12.23 -19.51
C MET A 1 -26.55 11.58 -18.68
N SER A 2 -26.60 10.27 -18.47
CA SER A 2 -25.90 9.52 -17.42
C SER A 2 -24.43 9.93 -17.22
N ASP A 3 -24.07 10.27 -15.99
CA ASP A 3 -22.68 10.31 -15.51
C ASP A 3 -22.09 8.90 -15.68
N ASP A 4 -21.17 8.66 -16.62
CA ASP A 4 -20.38 7.43 -16.59
C ASP A 4 -19.40 7.64 -15.42
N GLU A 5 -19.45 6.89 -14.32
CA GLU A 5 -19.02 7.37 -12.99
C GLU A 5 -17.83 6.58 -12.43
N ILE A 6 -16.96 7.26 -11.70
CA ILE A 6 -16.08 6.66 -10.70
C ILE A 6 -16.34 7.37 -9.38
N SER A 7 -16.42 6.62 -8.28
CA SER A 7 -16.71 7.14 -6.94
C SER A 7 -15.94 6.39 -5.89
N PHE A 8 -15.56 7.09 -4.85
CA PHE A 8 -15.12 6.49 -3.61
C PHE A 8 -15.63 7.42 -2.54
N ALA A 9 -16.15 6.94 -1.42
CA ALA A 9 -16.52 7.79 -0.31
C ALA A 9 -16.33 7.03 1.00
N ALA A 10 -15.78 7.67 2.01
CA ALA A 10 -15.56 7.08 3.31
C ALA A 10 -15.73 8.17 4.35
N LYS A 11 -16.34 7.86 5.49
CA LYS A 11 -16.24 8.55 6.79
C LYS A 11 -16.10 7.45 7.85
N VAL A 12 -15.04 7.40 8.65
CA VAL A 12 -14.92 6.49 9.80
C VAL A 12 -14.23 7.22 10.96
N GLY A 13 -15.01 7.57 11.99
CA GLY A 13 -14.59 8.54 13.02
C GLY A 13 -14.30 9.90 12.38
N ASP A 14 -13.08 10.40 12.60
CA ASP A 14 -12.55 11.57 11.90
C ASP A 14 -12.07 11.25 10.47
N TRP A 15 -12.07 9.98 10.04
CA TRP A 15 -11.53 9.60 8.74
C TRP A 15 -12.51 9.78 7.59
N ILE A 16 -12.46 10.85 6.81
CA ILE A 16 -13.33 10.98 5.62
C ILE A 16 -12.52 11.07 4.33
N SER A 17 -12.83 10.27 3.31
CA SER A 17 -12.18 10.33 2.00
C SER A 17 -13.17 10.01 0.88
N ILE A 18 -13.37 10.90 -0.08
CA ILE A 18 -14.18 10.67 -1.28
C ILE A 18 -13.31 10.86 -2.54
N LYS A 19 -13.36 9.95 -3.53
CA LYS A 19 -12.66 10.05 -4.83
C LYS A 19 -13.65 9.77 -5.96
N LYS A 20 -14.38 10.81 -6.41
CA LYS A 20 -15.32 10.75 -7.53
C LYS A 20 -14.72 11.37 -8.81
N MET A 21 -15.00 10.81 -9.98
CA MET A 21 -14.70 11.32 -11.32
C MET A 21 -15.87 10.97 -12.22
N SER A 22 -16.31 11.93 -13.05
CA SER A 22 -17.22 11.63 -14.15
C SER A 22 -16.38 11.27 -15.38
N VAL A 23 -16.64 10.10 -15.90
CA VAL A 23 -16.29 9.55 -17.21
C VAL A 23 -17.21 10.15 -18.26
N TYR A 24 -16.59 10.55 -19.38
CA TYR A 24 -17.23 11.10 -20.56
C TYR A 24 -16.73 10.33 -21.79
N PRO A 25 -17.32 10.49 -22.99
CA PRO A 25 -16.89 9.77 -24.19
C PRO A 25 -15.42 9.93 -24.57
N ASN A 26 -14.74 10.98 -24.10
CA ASN A 26 -13.32 11.24 -24.33
C ASN A 26 -12.42 10.84 -23.15
N THR A 27 -12.98 10.33 -22.06
CA THR A 27 -12.19 9.82 -20.94
C THR A 27 -11.42 8.58 -21.37
N THR A 28 -10.13 8.60 -21.10
CA THR A 28 -9.20 7.56 -21.51
C THR A 28 -9.08 6.45 -20.45
N GLN A 29 -8.72 5.25 -20.88
CA GLN A 29 -8.47 4.12 -19.98
C GLN A 29 -7.35 4.40 -18.95
N PRO A 30 -6.25 5.09 -19.30
CA PRO A 30 -5.24 5.47 -18.33
C PRO A 30 -5.72 6.46 -17.26
N GLU A 31 -6.63 7.39 -17.58
CA GLU A 31 -7.27 8.27 -16.59
C GLU A 31 -8.10 7.47 -15.58
N VAL A 32 -8.89 6.52 -16.08
CA VAL A 32 -9.65 5.57 -15.25
C VAL A 32 -8.73 4.76 -14.34
N ALA A 33 -7.64 4.20 -14.89
CA ALA A 33 -6.66 3.45 -14.12
C ALA A 33 -6.01 4.33 -13.02
N GLY A 34 -5.72 5.59 -13.32
CA GLY A 34 -5.10 6.54 -12.39
C GLY A 34 -5.94 6.77 -11.14
N ILE A 35 -7.25 7.00 -11.30
CA ILE A 35 -8.13 7.19 -10.15
C ILE A 35 -8.36 5.87 -9.38
N LEU A 36 -8.43 4.72 -10.05
CA LEU A 36 -8.53 3.42 -9.40
C LEU A 36 -7.29 3.07 -8.57
N ALA A 37 -6.08 3.37 -9.08
CA ALA A 37 -4.83 3.22 -8.35
C ALA A 37 -4.81 4.11 -7.09
N GLY A 38 -5.28 5.35 -7.20
CA GLY A 38 -5.48 6.23 -6.04
C GLY A 38 -6.50 5.69 -5.04
N ILE A 39 -7.59 5.08 -5.52
CA ILE A 39 -8.59 4.36 -4.70
C ILE A 39 -7.92 3.24 -3.90
N MET A 40 -7.23 2.33 -4.59
CA MET A 40 -6.53 1.19 -4.02
C MET A 40 -5.54 1.61 -2.93
N ALA A 41 -4.68 2.60 -3.19
CA ALA A 41 -3.69 3.06 -2.20
C ALA A 41 -4.31 3.49 -0.86
N THR A 42 -5.50 4.10 -0.87
CA THR A 42 -6.20 4.44 0.38
C THR A 42 -6.86 3.23 1.02
N LEU A 43 -7.49 2.37 0.22
CA LEU A 43 -8.13 1.15 0.70
C LEU A 43 -7.11 0.25 1.40
N THR A 44 -5.97 -0.02 0.77
CA THR A 44 -4.97 -0.90 1.35
C THR A 44 -4.39 -0.36 2.66
N ARG A 45 -4.06 0.94 2.72
CA ARG A 45 -3.57 1.54 3.97
C ARG A 45 -4.60 1.44 5.09
N LYS A 46 -5.88 1.72 4.78
CA LYS A 46 -6.94 1.75 5.79
C LYS A 46 -7.42 0.37 6.19
N SER A 47 -7.44 -0.60 5.26
CA SER A 47 -7.86 -1.96 5.56
C SER A 47 -7.00 -2.58 6.66
N PHE A 48 -5.67 -2.39 6.62
CA PHE A 48 -4.80 -2.91 7.67
C PHE A 48 -4.96 -2.20 9.01
N GLN A 49 -5.19 -0.87 9.01
CA GLN A 49 -5.48 -0.13 10.25
C GLN A 49 -6.77 -0.59 10.93
N TYR A 50 -7.81 -0.90 10.15
CA TYR A 50 -9.10 -1.35 10.69
C TYR A 50 -9.17 -2.87 10.93
N ALA A 51 -8.21 -3.64 10.39
CA ALA A 51 -8.16 -5.09 10.55
C ALA A 51 -7.65 -5.55 11.93
N GLN A 52 -7.45 -4.62 12.89
CA GLN A 52 -6.93 -4.93 14.22
C GLN A 52 -5.55 -5.63 14.17
N VAL A 53 -4.74 -5.24 13.19
CA VAL A 53 -3.34 -5.63 13.07
C VAL A 53 -2.48 -4.45 13.53
N ASP A 54 -1.50 -4.71 14.38
CA ASP A 54 -0.45 -3.76 14.72
C ASP A 54 0.46 -3.55 13.49
N ALA A 55 0.09 -2.56 12.68
CA ALA A 55 0.76 -2.28 11.43
C ALA A 55 2.22 -1.83 11.65
N ASP A 56 2.51 -1.14 12.75
CA ASP A 56 3.86 -0.66 13.07
C ASP A 56 4.78 -1.84 13.43
N ALA A 57 4.25 -2.83 14.16
CA ALA A 57 4.97 -4.06 14.44
C ALA A 57 5.28 -4.87 13.16
N VAL A 58 4.30 -5.04 12.27
CA VAL A 58 4.52 -5.75 11.00
C VAL A 58 5.53 -5.01 10.12
N ASP A 59 5.46 -3.68 10.06
CA ASP A 59 6.42 -2.84 9.35
C ASP A 59 7.85 -3.01 9.88
N ALA A 60 8.01 -3.13 11.20
CA ALA A 60 9.31 -3.37 11.83
C ALA A 60 9.89 -4.75 11.43
N ILE A 61 9.05 -5.80 11.40
CA ILE A 61 9.46 -7.14 10.96
C ILE A 61 9.87 -7.10 9.48
N ALA A 62 9.06 -6.50 8.62
CA ALA A 62 9.34 -6.35 7.19
C ALA A 62 10.64 -5.57 6.97
N ALA A 63 10.82 -4.42 7.63
CA ALA A 63 12.02 -3.60 7.51
C ALA A 63 13.29 -4.34 7.96
N ARG A 64 13.19 -5.19 9.00
CA ARG A 64 14.30 -6.02 9.47
C ARG A 64 14.73 -7.02 8.40
N VAL A 65 13.79 -7.75 7.79
CA VAL A 65 14.11 -8.79 6.81
C VAL A 65 14.56 -8.22 5.46
N THR A 66 14.10 -7.02 5.09
CA THR A 66 14.49 -6.36 3.83
C THR A 66 15.70 -5.43 3.96
N LYS A 67 16.29 -5.30 5.16
CA LYS A 67 17.35 -4.32 5.43
C LYS A 67 18.53 -4.49 4.48
N GLY A 68 18.87 -3.43 3.76
CA GLY A 68 20.02 -3.41 2.84
C GLY A 68 19.80 -4.17 1.52
N LYS A 69 18.62 -4.76 1.32
CA LYS A 69 18.25 -5.44 0.07
C LYS A 69 17.59 -4.44 -0.89
N ARG A 70 17.78 -4.66 -2.18
CA ARG A 70 17.17 -3.86 -3.27
C ARG A 70 16.26 -4.73 -4.12
N LYS A 71 15.55 -4.12 -5.06
CA LYS A 71 14.73 -4.83 -6.06
C LYS A 71 15.54 -5.93 -6.75
N GLY A 72 14.98 -7.13 -6.82
CA GLY A 72 15.58 -8.29 -7.48
C GLY A 72 14.97 -9.60 -7.00
N TYR A 73 14.64 -10.52 -7.92
CA TYR A 73 13.99 -11.80 -7.59
C TYR A 73 14.86 -12.68 -6.69
N LYS A 74 16.19 -12.65 -6.88
CA LYS A 74 17.13 -13.32 -5.97
C LYS A 74 16.97 -12.85 -4.53
N ASN A 75 16.83 -11.53 -4.31
CA ASN A 75 16.68 -11.00 -2.96
C ASN A 75 15.37 -11.46 -2.29
N ILE A 76 14.29 -11.66 -3.07
CA ILE A 76 13.05 -12.25 -2.58
C ILE A 76 13.33 -13.67 -2.09
N VAL A 77 13.94 -14.51 -2.93
CA VAL A 77 14.28 -15.90 -2.58
C VAL A 77 15.19 -15.94 -1.34
N ASP A 78 16.23 -15.11 -1.29
CA ASP A 78 17.16 -15.03 -0.16
C ASP A 78 16.42 -14.70 1.15
N ILE A 79 15.50 -13.75 1.11
CA ILE A 79 14.70 -13.34 2.29
C ILE A 79 13.83 -14.51 2.76
N PHE A 80 13.04 -15.11 1.86
CA PHE A 80 12.14 -16.22 2.23
C PHE A 80 12.89 -17.48 2.64
N SER A 81 14.07 -17.73 2.08
CA SER A 81 14.89 -18.90 2.44
C SER A 81 15.61 -18.71 3.78
N ALA A 82 15.98 -17.48 4.14
CA ALA A 82 16.65 -17.17 5.40
C ALA A 82 15.67 -17.05 6.59
N MET A 83 14.37 -16.91 6.32
CA MET A 83 13.35 -16.82 7.36
C MET A 83 13.07 -18.18 7.97
N LYS A 84 13.19 -18.26 9.30
CA LYS A 84 12.65 -19.40 10.06
C LYS A 84 11.15 -19.23 10.20
N GLN A 85 10.40 -20.08 9.51
CA GLN A 85 8.94 -19.98 9.43
C GLN A 85 8.26 -19.90 10.80
N GLY A 86 8.69 -20.72 11.77
CA GLY A 86 8.13 -20.70 13.13
C GLY A 86 8.38 -19.38 13.88
N GLU A 87 9.56 -18.76 13.71
CA GLU A 87 9.89 -17.49 14.38
C GLU A 87 9.05 -16.34 13.82
N ILE A 88 8.91 -16.26 12.49
CA ILE A 88 8.07 -15.24 11.84
C ILE A 88 6.60 -15.43 12.19
N GLN A 89 6.10 -16.68 12.19
CA GLN A 89 4.72 -16.96 12.59
C GLN A 89 4.45 -16.50 14.02
N SER A 90 5.33 -16.83 14.97
CA SER A 90 5.19 -16.38 16.36
C SER A 90 5.32 -14.86 16.54
N GLU A 91 6.10 -14.17 15.70
CA GLU A 91 6.15 -12.70 15.70
C GLU A 91 4.87 -12.08 15.14
N LEU A 92 4.32 -12.63 14.05
CA LEU A 92 3.07 -12.14 13.44
C LEU A 92 1.85 -12.41 14.32
N GLU A 93 1.83 -13.51 15.08
CA GLU A 93 0.78 -13.80 16.06
C GLU A 93 0.71 -12.73 17.17
N LYS A 94 1.84 -12.10 17.52
CA LYS A 94 1.88 -10.99 18.48
C LYS A 94 1.39 -9.67 17.89
N CYS A 95 1.28 -9.57 16.56
CA CYS A 95 0.81 -8.38 15.87
C CYS A 95 -0.72 -8.33 15.73
N VAL A 96 -1.44 -9.32 16.24
CA VAL A 96 -2.90 -9.43 16.08
C VAL A 96 -3.61 -9.59 17.42
N VAL A 97 -4.82 -9.05 17.51
CA VAL A 97 -5.66 -9.17 18.71
C VAL A 97 -6.22 -10.60 18.87
N LYS A 98 -6.41 -11.31 17.76
CA LYS A 98 -6.95 -12.66 17.73
C LYS A 98 -6.14 -13.57 16.80
N PRO A 99 -5.89 -14.84 17.16
CA PRO A 99 -5.11 -15.77 16.34
C PRO A 99 -5.65 -15.95 14.91
N GLU A 100 -6.97 -15.86 14.70
CA GLU A 100 -7.59 -16.03 13.39
C GLU A 100 -7.23 -14.90 12.40
N LEU A 101 -6.78 -13.75 12.92
CA LEU A 101 -6.34 -12.62 12.10
C LEU A 101 -4.90 -12.77 11.60
N ARG A 102 -4.19 -13.86 11.96
CA ARG A 102 -2.80 -14.09 11.55
C ARG A 102 -2.62 -14.01 10.04
N ASN A 103 -3.55 -14.56 9.26
CA ASN A 103 -3.49 -14.50 7.79
C ASN A 103 -3.53 -13.06 7.25
N VAL A 104 -4.17 -12.13 7.97
CA VAL A 104 -4.20 -10.71 7.60
C VAL A 104 -2.83 -10.07 7.87
N ALA A 105 -2.21 -10.39 9.01
CA ALA A 105 -0.85 -9.93 9.33
C ALA A 105 0.18 -10.52 8.35
N GLU A 106 0.06 -11.79 7.96
CA GLU A 106 0.90 -12.42 6.94
C GLU A 106 0.76 -11.73 5.57
N SER A 107 -0.47 -11.42 5.15
CA SER A 107 -0.73 -10.68 3.91
C SER A 107 -0.11 -9.28 3.95
N PHE A 108 -0.22 -8.59 5.09
CA PHE A 108 0.39 -7.29 5.26
C PHE A 108 1.91 -7.38 5.22
N PHE A 109 2.50 -8.34 5.93
CA PHE A 109 3.94 -8.58 5.96
C PHE A 109 4.50 -8.82 4.56
N LEU A 110 3.90 -9.74 3.78
CA LEU A 110 4.33 -10.03 2.41
C LEU A 110 4.31 -8.76 1.55
N ARG A 111 3.24 -7.98 1.63
CA ARG A 111 3.14 -6.70 0.91
C ARG A 111 4.28 -5.76 1.28
N ARG A 112 4.55 -5.58 2.57
CA ARG A 112 5.60 -4.68 3.06
C ARG A 112 7.00 -5.15 2.69
N VAL A 113 7.25 -6.45 2.66
CA VAL A 113 8.50 -7.01 2.13
C VAL A 113 8.70 -6.61 0.66
N LEU A 114 7.68 -6.79 -0.19
CA LEU A 114 7.78 -6.45 -1.61
C LEU A 114 7.95 -4.95 -1.83
N GLU A 115 7.19 -4.12 -1.10
CA GLU A 115 7.28 -2.66 -1.18
C GLU A 115 8.64 -2.13 -0.71
N ASN A 116 9.18 -2.66 0.38
CA ASN A 116 10.51 -2.27 0.88
C ASN A 116 11.63 -2.60 -0.12
N LEU A 117 11.44 -3.64 -0.95
CA LEU A 117 12.35 -3.97 -2.04
C LEU A 117 12.14 -3.09 -3.28
N GLY A 118 11.09 -2.27 -3.35
CA GLY A 118 10.76 -1.42 -4.49
C GLY A 118 9.91 -2.08 -5.57
N TYR A 119 9.14 -3.11 -5.21
CA TYR A 119 8.09 -3.66 -6.06
C TYR A 119 6.75 -2.98 -5.79
N SER A 120 6.04 -2.70 -6.87
CA SER A 120 4.61 -2.39 -6.84
C SER A 120 3.84 -3.70 -6.73
N VAL A 121 3.05 -3.85 -5.66
CA VAL A 121 2.18 -5.04 -5.48
C VAL A 121 0.86 -4.88 -6.23
N ASP A 122 0.43 -3.63 -6.41
CA ASP A 122 -0.73 -3.25 -7.18
C ASP A 122 -0.35 -2.19 -8.21
N VAL A 123 -1.24 -1.95 -9.18
CA VAL A 123 -1.15 -0.78 -10.04
C VAL A 123 -1.20 0.47 -9.16
N ASN A 124 -0.14 1.29 -9.25
CA ASN A 124 -0.06 2.55 -8.52
C ASN A 124 -0.01 3.74 -9.50
N VAL A 125 -0.22 4.94 -8.95
CA VAL A 125 -0.28 6.17 -9.72
C VAL A 125 1.06 6.50 -10.38
N ASP A 126 2.19 6.17 -9.75
CA ASP A 126 3.51 6.48 -10.29
C ASP A 126 3.83 5.63 -11.53
N ASP A 127 3.45 4.35 -11.54
CA ASP A 127 3.61 3.44 -12.68
C ASP A 127 2.73 3.91 -13.86
N ILE A 128 1.50 4.35 -13.58
CA ILE A 128 0.60 4.92 -14.60
C ILE A 128 1.16 6.22 -15.17
N MET A 129 1.60 7.15 -14.32
CA MET A 129 2.19 8.42 -14.77
C MET A 129 3.49 8.22 -15.55
N SER A 130 4.26 7.19 -15.22
CA SER A 130 5.49 6.86 -15.95
C SER A 130 5.18 6.33 -17.35
N ALA A 131 4.11 5.54 -17.49
CA ALA A 131 3.67 5.00 -18.78
C ALA A 131 2.90 6.02 -19.63
N TYR A 132 2.21 6.98 -19.01
CA TYR A 132 1.36 7.98 -19.65
C TYR A 132 1.65 9.39 -19.10
N PRO A 133 2.81 10.00 -19.45
CA PRO A 133 3.27 11.28 -18.89
C PRO A 133 2.36 12.48 -19.18
N GLU A 134 1.52 12.37 -20.22
CA GLU A 134 0.50 13.34 -20.59
C GLU A 134 -0.63 13.43 -19.56
N LEU A 135 -0.84 12.39 -18.75
CA LEU A 135 -1.79 12.40 -17.66
C LEU A 135 -1.26 13.30 -16.55
N LYS A 136 -1.77 14.53 -16.48
CA LYS A 136 -1.48 15.50 -15.40
C LYS A 136 -2.17 15.12 -14.09
N ILE A 137 -2.02 13.87 -13.63
CA ILE A 137 -2.61 13.39 -12.38
C ILE A 137 -1.95 14.16 -11.23
N PRO A 138 -2.70 14.94 -10.45
CA PRO A 138 -2.14 15.62 -9.29
C PRO A 138 -1.62 14.57 -8.31
N LYS A 139 -0.34 14.67 -7.91
CA LYS A 139 0.18 13.80 -6.86
C LYS A 139 -0.73 13.90 -5.64
N PRO A 140 -1.16 12.76 -5.06
CA PRO A 140 -2.07 12.77 -3.93
C PRO A 140 -1.49 13.65 -2.80
N LYS A 141 -2.26 14.66 -2.37
CA LYS A 141 -1.87 15.54 -1.25
C LYS A 141 -1.88 14.73 0.04
N GLY A 142 -0.70 14.29 0.47
CA GLY A 142 -0.52 13.54 1.70
C GLY A 142 0.89 12.98 1.76
N ASN A 143 1.54 13.10 2.92
CA ASN A 143 2.88 12.56 3.12
C ASN A 143 2.81 11.01 3.11
N PHE A 144 3.08 10.38 1.98
CA PHE A 144 3.32 8.94 1.90
C PHE A 144 4.68 8.63 2.52
N GLY A 145 4.75 8.55 3.85
CA GLY A 145 5.86 7.97 4.58
C GLY A 145 7.22 8.68 4.49
N GLY A 146 7.31 9.85 3.88
CA GLY A 146 8.52 10.68 3.92
C GLY A 146 8.81 11.08 5.36
N LYS A 147 9.81 10.44 5.99
CA LYS A 147 10.32 10.81 7.33
C LYS A 147 10.40 12.34 7.41
N LYS A 148 9.71 12.94 8.38
CA LYS A 148 9.93 14.35 8.74
C LYS A 148 11.43 14.49 9.00
N LYS A 149 12.17 15.19 8.14
CA LYS A 149 13.51 15.66 8.50
C LYS A 149 13.30 16.55 9.71
N LYS A 150 13.73 16.10 10.89
CA LYS A 150 13.85 16.98 12.06
C LYS A 150 14.75 18.13 11.60
N LYS A 151 14.26 19.36 11.70
CA LYS A 151 15.13 20.53 11.57
C LYS A 151 16.15 20.43 12.71
N PRO A 152 17.45 20.58 12.44
CA PRO A 152 18.40 20.80 13.51
C PRO A 152 18.06 22.15 14.17
N GLU A 153 18.01 22.14 15.49
CA GLU A 153 18.10 23.35 16.33
C GLU A 153 19.50 23.94 16.22
#